data_AF-A0A1H0LY65-F1
#
_entry.id   AF-A0A1H0LY65-F1
#
_cell.length_a   1.000
_cell.length_b   1.000
_cell.length_c   1.000
_cell.angle_alpha   90.00
_cell.angle_beta   90.00
_cell.angle_gamma   90.00
#
_symmetry.space_group_name_H-M   'P 1'
#
loop_
_entity.id
_entity.type
_entity.pdbx_description
1 polymer ?
#
loop_
_entity_poly.entity_id
_entity_poly.type
_entity_poly.pdbx_seq_one_letter_code
_entity_poly.pdbx_strand_id
1 'polypeptide(L)'
;MSDWKLYTDAALTTEFNGTLTTVHKTDFSDNPQDFVLYFGNVAGDPGDNQVLELVESTAPGTNYLALSIVDASPGSGHEASEITLAKTAAGLDTATAGASLDLGEDDASIGVIRLLSGVSAAQEVHIRIENAVGQEGTSTELSSAMVEVISRTASTA
;
A
#
# COMPACT_ATOMS: atom_id res chain seq x y z
N MET A 1 13.95 -0.37 13.11
CA MET A 1 12.58 -0.01 12.67
C MET A 1 12.76 0.66 11.32
N SER A 2 12.07 0.21 10.27
CA SER A 2 12.15 0.87 8.97
C SER A 2 11.38 2.19 9.02
N ASP A 3 11.99 3.29 8.56
CA ASP A 3 11.35 4.62 8.45
C ASP A 3 10.32 4.73 7.30
N TRP A 4 10.03 3.59 6.66
CA TRP A 4 9.08 3.42 5.59
C TRP A 4 7.67 3.32 6.14
N LYS A 5 6.77 4.18 5.66
CA LYS A 5 5.43 4.37 6.22
C LYS A 5 4.43 4.66 5.11
N LEU A 6 3.15 4.46 5.44
CA LEU A 6 2.03 4.97 4.65
C LEU A 6 1.64 6.37 5.13
N TYR A 7 1.27 7.23 4.19
CA TYR A 7 0.86 8.60 4.42
C TYR A 7 -0.46 8.89 3.70
N THR A 8 -1.24 9.83 4.23
CA THR A 8 -2.51 10.26 3.62
C THR A 8 -2.35 11.39 2.60
N ASP A 9 -1.12 11.87 2.38
CA ASP A 9 -0.80 12.93 1.44
C ASP A 9 0.50 12.64 0.67
N ALA A 10 0.56 13.13 -0.57
CA ALA A 10 1.69 12.92 -1.47
C ALA A 10 3.00 13.55 -1.00
N ALA A 11 2.95 14.53 -0.08
CA ALA A 11 4.14 15.16 0.48
C ALA A 11 4.72 14.39 1.67
N LEU A 12 4.12 13.24 2.04
CA LEU A 12 4.53 12.38 3.14
C LEU A 12 4.56 13.13 4.50
N THR A 13 3.59 14.00 4.74
CA THR A 13 3.55 14.84 5.96
C THR A 13 2.65 14.28 7.06
N THR A 14 1.62 13.52 6.68
CA THR A 14 0.61 12.97 7.59
C THR A 14 0.65 11.44 7.52
N GLU A 15 1.23 10.83 8.55
CA GLU A 15 1.30 9.37 8.67
C GLU A 15 -0.09 8.75 8.81
N PHE A 16 -0.32 7.67 8.08
CA PHE A 16 -1.51 6.84 8.20
C PHE A 16 -1.36 5.91 9.42
N ASN A 17 -2.24 6.07 10.40
CA ASN A 17 -2.15 5.36 11.69
C ASN A 17 -2.66 3.91 11.66
N GLY A 18 -2.87 3.32 10.47
CA GLY A 18 -2.95 1.87 10.30
C GLY A 18 -4.34 1.25 10.17
N THR A 19 -5.42 2.01 10.36
CA THR A 19 -6.80 1.48 10.22
C THR A 19 -7.53 2.12 9.06
N LEU A 20 -7.98 1.30 8.10
CA LEU A 20 -8.93 1.73 7.08
C LEU A 20 -10.32 1.70 7.70
N THR A 21 -11.00 2.84 7.71
CA THR A 21 -12.36 2.97 8.25
C THR A 21 -13.33 3.22 7.12
N THR A 22 -14.32 2.35 6.96
CA THR A 22 -15.37 2.50 5.94
C THR A 22 -16.74 2.30 6.56
N VAL A 23 -17.72 3.01 6.01
CA VAL A 23 -19.13 2.87 6.39
C VAL A 23 -19.82 2.10 5.27
N HIS A 24 -20.52 1.02 5.62
CA HIS A 24 -21.27 0.22 4.66
C HIS A 24 -22.77 0.25 4.97
N LYS A 25 -23.59 0.21 3.91
CA LYS A 25 -25.05 0.25 4.01
C LYS A 25 -25.67 -1.06 3.54
N THR A 26 -26.79 -1.44 4.13
CA THR A 26 -27.53 -2.66 3.74
C THR A 26 -28.13 -2.61 2.34
N ASP A 27 -28.30 -1.41 1.77
CA ASP A 27 -28.89 -1.22 0.44
C ASP A 27 -27.85 -1.14 -0.69
N PHE A 28 -26.55 -1.30 -0.36
CA PHE A 28 -25.42 -1.21 -1.29
C PHE A 28 -25.36 0.12 -2.07
N SER A 29 -25.99 1.18 -1.53
CA SER A 29 -26.04 2.52 -2.17
C SER A 29 -24.80 3.37 -1.90
N ASP A 30 -23.84 2.85 -1.15
CA ASP A 30 -22.59 3.50 -0.77
C ASP A 30 -21.60 3.64 -1.93
N ASN A 31 -21.81 2.93 -3.06
CA ASN A 31 -20.90 2.87 -4.22
C ASN A 31 -19.50 2.36 -3.81
N PRO A 32 -18.59 2.09 -4.77
CA PRO A 32 -17.20 1.82 -4.42
C PRO A 32 -16.59 3.00 -3.65
N GLN A 33 -15.94 2.68 -2.53
CA GLN A 33 -15.21 3.64 -1.70
C GLN A 33 -13.72 3.57 -2.05
N ASP A 34 -13.20 4.65 -2.64
CA ASP A 34 -11.81 4.72 -3.09
C ASP A 34 -10.96 5.60 -2.15
N PHE A 35 -9.77 5.11 -1.80
CA PHE A 35 -8.78 5.80 -0.98
C PHE A 35 -7.43 5.83 -1.70
N VAL A 36 -6.61 6.83 -1.40
CA VAL A 36 -5.22 6.90 -1.84
C VAL A 36 -4.33 7.09 -0.63
N LEU A 37 -3.35 6.19 -0.48
CA LEU A 37 -2.25 6.32 0.46
C LEU A 37 -0.94 6.41 -0.32
N TYR A 38 0.09 6.94 0.32
CA TYR A 38 1.41 7.12 -0.25
C TYR A 38 2.42 6.35 0.60
N PHE A 39 3.09 5.36 0.01
CA PHE A 39 4.11 4.57 0.69
C PHE A 39 5.49 5.13 0.36
N GLY A 40 6.27 5.49 1.38
CA GLY A 40 7.59 6.07 1.17
C GLY A 40 8.38 6.29 2.44
N ASN A 41 9.57 6.87 2.29
CA ASN A 41 10.49 7.17 3.39
C ASN A 41 11.07 8.58 3.25
N VAL A 42 10.37 9.56 3.83
CA VAL A 42 10.84 10.95 3.91
C VAL A 42 11.82 11.18 5.06
N ALA A 43 11.67 10.44 6.18
CA ALA A 43 12.49 10.66 7.37
C ALA A 43 13.95 10.19 7.18
N GLY A 44 14.15 9.09 6.46
CA GLY A 44 15.46 8.56 6.09
C GLY A 44 16.12 9.30 4.92
N ASP A 45 15.39 10.17 4.22
CA ASP A 45 15.89 10.95 3.09
C ASP A 45 15.18 12.31 2.95
N PRO A 46 15.39 13.23 3.92
CA PRO A 46 14.71 14.53 3.94
C PRO A 46 15.14 15.45 2.81
N GLY A 47 16.27 15.14 2.15
CA GLY A 47 16.75 15.88 0.98
C GLY A 47 16.23 15.34 -0.35
N ASP A 48 15.44 14.26 -0.33
CA ASP A 48 14.86 13.63 -1.52
C ASP A 48 15.93 13.23 -2.56
N ASN A 49 17.05 12.70 -2.09
CA ASN A 49 18.20 12.33 -2.91
C ASN A 49 18.21 10.85 -3.33
N GLN A 50 17.18 10.10 -2.96
CA GLN A 50 16.98 8.67 -3.21
C GLN A 50 18.15 7.81 -2.71
N VAL A 51 18.66 8.13 -1.51
CA VAL A 51 19.89 7.51 -0.96
C VAL A 51 19.67 6.13 -0.34
N LEU A 52 18.41 5.77 -0.06
CA LEU A 52 18.03 4.46 0.43
C LEU A 52 17.12 3.76 -0.58
N GLU A 53 17.19 2.44 -0.57
CA GLU A 53 16.23 1.58 -1.25
C GLU A 53 15.60 0.61 -0.26
N LEU A 54 14.34 0.28 -0.53
CA LEU A 54 13.62 -0.83 0.08
C LEU A 54 13.61 -1.99 -0.92
N VAL A 55 13.90 -3.18 -0.40
CA VAL A 55 13.86 -4.44 -1.15
C VAL A 55 13.29 -5.53 -0.25
N GLU A 56 12.73 -6.59 -0.84
CA GLU A 56 12.28 -7.78 -0.11
C GLU A 56 13.46 -8.48 0.58
N SER A 57 13.25 -9.11 1.74
CA SER A 57 14.34 -9.62 2.60
C SER A 57 14.96 -10.94 2.13
N THR A 58 14.17 -11.84 1.54
CA THR A 58 14.58 -13.23 1.27
C THR A 58 15.30 -13.40 -0.06
N ALA A 59 14.88 -12.67 -1.11
CA ALA A 59 15.62 -12.51 -2.36
C ALA A 59 15.65 -11.03 -2.77
N PRO A 60 16.49 -10.21 -2.10
CA PRO A 60 16.57 -8.78 -2.31
C PRO A 60 16.87 -8.41 -3.77
N GLY A 61 15.96 -7.63 -4.37
CA GLY A 61 16.08 -7.17 -5.75
C GLY A 61 15.48 -8.11 -6.79
N THR A 62 14.96 -9.26 -6.39
CA THR A 62 14.31 -10.23 -7.29
C THR A 62 12.84 -10.41 -6.96
N ASN A 63 12.49 -10.44 -5.68
CA ASN A 63 11.12 -10.61 -5.23
C ASN A 63 10.38 -9.26 -5.19
N TYR A 64 9.07 -9.33 -5.42
CA TYR A 64 8.15 -8.21 -5.30
C TYR A 64 8.03 -7.70 -3.87
N LEU A 65 7.83 -6.38 -3.76
CA LEU A 65 7.54 -5.71 -2.50
C LEU A 65 6.03 -5.74 -2.26
N ALA A 66 5.54 -6.94 -1.92
CA ALA A 66 4.11 -7.18 -1.80
C ALA A 66 3.48 -6.48 -0.57
N LEU A 67 2.46 -5.67 -0.82
CA LEU A 67 1.54 -5.09 0.14
C LEU A 67 0.19 -5.81 0.05
N SER A 68 -0.36 -6.24 1.18
CA SER A 68 -1.70 -6.84 1.26
C SER A 68 -2.55 -6.14 2.30
N ILE A 69 -3.87 -6.34 2.20
CA ILE A 69 -4.80 -5.99 3.28
C ILE A 69 -4.98 -7.21 4.18
N VAL A 70 -5.00 -6.97 5.48
CA VAL A 70 -5.29 -7.96 6.51
C VAL A 70 -6.55 -7.53 7.23
N ASP A 71 -7.48 -8.48 7.33
CA ASP A 71 -8.65 -8.39 8.19
C ASP A 71 -8.33 -9.06 9.52
N ALA A 72 -8.31 -8.28 10.60
CA ALA A 72 -8.05 -8.77 11.95
C ALA A 72 -9.28 -9.43 12.61
N SER A 73 -10.47 -9.28 12.03
CA SER A 73 -11.73 -9.79 12.57
C SER A 73 -12.70 -10.22 11.44
N PRO A 74 -12.43 -11.34 10.75
CA PRO A 74 -13.29 -11.86 9.69
C PRO A 74 -14.76 -12.00 10.12
N GLY A 75 -15.67 -11.62 9.23
CA GLY A 75 -17.12 -11.61 9.45
C GLY A 75 -17.66 -10.44 10.27
N SER A 76 -16.84 -9.46 10.64
CA SER A 76 -17.27 -8.26 11.39
C SER A 76 -17.51 -7.00 10.55
N GLY A 77 -17.25 -7.10 9.24
CA GLY A 77 -17.36 -6.01 8.28
C GLY A 77 -16.89 -6.47 6.90
N HIS A 78 -16.14 -5.64 6.20
CA HIS A 78 -15.52 -6.00 4.93
C HIS A 78 -14.41 -7.03 5.11
N GLU A 79 -14.40 -8.02 4.22
CA GLU A 79 -13.33 -9.01 4.18
C GLU A 79 -12.14 -8.47 3.38
N ALA A 80 -10.91 -8.84 3.76
CA ALA A 80 -9.72 -8.45 3.00
C ALA A 80 -9.77 -8.88 1.52
N SER A 81 -10.51 -9.95 1.21
CA SER A 81 -10.73 -10.42 -0.17
C SER A 81 -11.57 -9.50 -1.04
N GLU A 82 -12.30 -8.55 -0.45
CA GLU A 82 -13.13 -7.57 -1.15
C GLU A 82 -12.34 -6.31 -1.55
N ILE A 83 -11.13 -6.16 -1.00
CA ILE A 83 -10.36 -4.94 -1.14
C ILE A 83 -9.45 -5.03 -2.36
N THR A 84 -9.61 -4.09 -3.28
CA THR A 84 -8.81 -4.01 -4.50
C THR A 84 -7.71 -3.00 -4.32
N LEU A 85 -6.46 -3.38 -4.64
CA LEU A 85 -5.29 -2.52 -4.55
C LEU A 85 -4.73 -2.24 -5.95
N ALA A 86 -4.26 -1.01 -6.20
CA ALA A 86 -3.59 -0.64 -7.44
C ALA A 86 -2.57 0.51 -7.22
N LYS A 87 -1.61 0.65 -8.15
CA LYS A 87 -0.70 1.81 -8.18
C LYS A 87 -1.32 3.08 -8.76
N THR A 88 -2.48 2.96 -9.42
CA THR A 88 -3.18 4.08 -10.05
C THR A 88 -4.69 3.90 -9.91
N ALA A 89 -5.44 5.00 -9.97
CA ALA A 89 -6.91 4.96 -9.91
C ALA A 89 -7.52 4.12 -11.03
N ALA A 90 -7.02 4.26 -12.27
CA ALA A 90 -7.47 3.44 -13.40
C ALA A 90 -7.09 1.95 -13.26
N GLY A 91 -6.01 1.66 -12.52
CA GLY A 91 -5.61 0.29 -12.22
C GLY A 91 -6.65 -0.48 -11.39
N LEU A 92 -7.43 0.23 -10.56
CA LEU A 92 -8.49 -0.38 -9.74
C LEU A 92 -9.55 -1.10 -10.59
N ASP A 93 -9.80 -0.65 -11.82
CA ASP A 93 -10.81 -1.25 -12.71
C ASP A 93 -10.36 -2.60 -13.31
N THR A 94 -9.07 -2.92 -13.21
CA THR A 94 -8.46 -4.12 -13.80
C THR A 94 -7.78 -5.03 -12.79
N ALA A 95 -7.57 -4.53 -11.57
CA ALA A 95 -6.97 -5.28 -10.48
C ALA A 95 -7.97 -6.30 -9.90
N THR A 96 -7.43 -7.38 -9.35
CA THR A 96 -8.22 -8.43 -8.70
C THR A 96 -8.37 -8.11 -7.22
N ALA A 97 -9.61 -8.08 -6.73
CA ALA A 97 -9.90 -7.93 -5.30
C ALA A 97 -9.19 -9.02 -4.46
N GLY A 98 -8.65 -8.63 -3.30
CA GLY A 98 -7.90 -9.50 -2.41
C GLY A 98 -6.47 -9.83 -2.86
N ALA A 99 -6.05 -9.42 -4.06
CA ALA A 99 -4.67 -9.62 -4.50
C ALA A 99 -3.73 -8.62 -3.80
N SER A 100 -2.50 -9.07 -3.50
CA SER A 100 -1.44 -8.18 -3.04
C SER A 100 -0.99 -7.24 -4.17
N LEU A 101 -0.61 -6.02 -3.80
CA LEU A 101 -0.01 -5.03 -4.68
C LEU A 101 1.52 -5.11 -4.58
N ASP A 102 2.22 -5.27 -5.70
CA ASP A 102 3.66 -5.02 -5.73
C ASP A 102 3.92 -3.52 -5.69
N LEU A 103 4.69 -3.05 -4.71
CA LEU A 103 5.13 -1.66 -4.59
C LEU A 103 6.50 -1.41 -5.23
N GLY A 104 7.20 -2.46 -5.66
CA GLY A 104 8.50 -2.33 -6.30
C GLY A 104 8.41 -1.75 -7.69
N GLU A 105 9.43 -1.03 -8.10
CA GLU A 105 9.69 -0.64 -9.48
C GLU A 105 10.81 -1.51 -10.05
N ASP A 106 10.58 -2.04 -11.25
CA ASP A 106 11.60 -2.76 -12.02
C ASP A 106 12.64 -1.76 -12.52
N ASP A 107 13.77 -1.62 -11.81
CA ASP A 107 14.88 -0.82 -12.29
C ASP A 107 15.72 -1.62 -13.28
N ALA A 108 15.32 -1.57 -14.54
CA ALA A 108 15.99 -2.27 -15.64
C ALA A 108 17.45 -1.83 -15.85
N SER A 109 17.87 -0.66 -15.34
CA SER A 109 19.25 -0.19 -15.50
C SER A 109 20.24 -1.01 -14.67
N ILE A 110 19.76 -1.57 -13.55
CA ILE A 110 20.55 -2.39 -12.63
C ILE A 110 19.99 -3.81 -12.41
N GLY A 111 18.81 -4.10 -12.96
CA GLY A 111 18.15 -5.42 -12.87
C GLY A 111 17.65 -5.74 -11.46
N VAL A 112 17.07 -4.75 -10.76
CA VAL A 112 16.63 -4.87 -9.36
C VAL A 112 15.19 -4.38 -9.22
N ILE A 113 14.34 -5.15 -8.52
CA ILE A 113 13.04 -4.70 -8.02
C ILE A 113 13.25 -3.97 -6.69
N ARG A 114 12.94 -2.68 -6.64
CA ARG A 114 13.16 -1.83 -5.46
C ARG A 114 12.17 -0.69 -5.38
N LEU A 115 12.10 -0.06 -4.21
CA LEU A 115 11.50 1.27 -4.05
C LEU A 115 12.53 2.23 -3.47
N LEU A 116 12.66 3.43 -4.06
CA LEU A 116 13.64 4.43 -3.62
C LEU A 116 13.05 5.35 -2.55
N SER A 117 13.89 5.84 -1.65
CA SER A 117 13.49 6.77 -0.58
C SER A 117 13.18 8.17 -1.10
N GLY A 118 12.62 9.01 -0.22
CA GLY A 118 12.25 10.37 -0.55
C GLY A 118 10.77 10.51 -0.92
N VAL A 119 10.36 11.76 -1.14
CA VAL A 119 8.99 12.12 -1.51
C VAL A 119 8.76 11.90 -3.00
N SER A 120 9.76 12.20 -3.84
CA SER A 120 9.63 12.05 -5.30
C SER A 120 9.54 10.60 -5.78
N ALA A 121 9.98 9.65 -4.95
CA ALA A 121 9.91 8.22 -5.23
C ALA A 121 8.80 7.50 -4.45
N ALA A 122 7.92 8.23 -3.77
CA ALA A 122 6.80 7.63 -3.05
C ALA A 122 5.85 6.89 -4.00
N GLN A 123 5.40 5.70 -3.60
CA GLN A 123 4.47 4.89 -4.36
C GLN A 123 3.03 5.18 -3.92
N GLU A 124 2.18 5.55 -4.87
CA GLU A 124 0.73 5.61 -4.64
C GLU A 124 0.15 4.21 -4.44
N VAL A 125 -0.73 4.10 -3.46
CA VAL A 125 -1.51 2.90 -3.15
C VAL A 125 -2.98 3.31 -3.20
N HIS A 126 -3.61 3.00 -4.31
CA HIS A 126 -5.05 3.15 -4.53
C HIS A 126 -5.74 1.93 -3.95
N ILE A 127 -6.79 2.17 -3.17
CA ILE A 127 -7.55 1.15 -2.44
C ILE A 127 -9.01 1.34 -2.78
N ARG A 128 -9.66 0.31 -3.31
CA ARG A 128 -11.11 0.30 -3.54
C ARG A 128 -11.77 -0.74 -2.65
N ILE A 129 -12.86 -0.33 -2.02
CA ILE A 129 -13.70 -1.19 -1.20
C ILE A 129 -15.07 -1.21 -1.85
N GLU A 130 -15.45 -2.37 -2.38
CA GLU A 130 -16.80 -2.61 -2.89
C GLU A 130 -17.64 -3.25 -1.80
N ASN A 131 -18.82 -2.69 -1.56
CA ASN A 131 -19.66 -3.18 -0.48
C ASN A 131 -20.29 -4.52 -0.82
N ALA A 132 -19.90 -5.55 -0.07
CA ALA A 132 -20.52 -6.86 -0.06
C ALA A 132 -21.12 -7.22 1.32
N VAL A 133 -21.09 -6.28 2.27
CA VAL A 133 -21.58 -6.47 3.64
C VAL A 133 -23.08 -6.20 3.69
N GLY A 134 -23.86 -7.23 4.01
CA GLY A 134 -25.33 -7.15 4.09
C GLY A 134 -25.89 -6.55 5.38
N GLN A 135 -25.03 -6.01 6.25
CA GLN A 135 -25.41 -5.34 7.50
C GLN A 135 -24.93 -3.89 7.43
N GLU A 136 -25.60 -2.96 8.12
CA GLU A 136 -25.11 -1.57 8.24
C GLU A 136 -24.11 -1.49 9.39
N GLY A 137 -23.04 -0.74 9.19
CA GLY A 137 -21.97 -0.68 10.18
C GLY A 137 -20.75 0.10 9.72
N THR A 138 -19.68 -0.04 10.49
CA THR A 138 -18.38 0.57 10.21
C THR A 138 -17.31 -0.48 10.39
N SER A 139 -16.54 -0.71 9.33
CA SER A 139 -15.34 -1.53 9.39
C SER A 139 -14.20 -0.74 10.00
N THR A 140 -13.51 -1.33 10.98
CA THR A 140 -12.33 -0.78 11.69
C THR A 140 -11.22 -1.82 11.87
N GLU A 141 -11.40 -3.00 11.28
CA GLU A 141 -10.56 -4.19 11.41
C GLU A 141 -9.52 -4.34 10.28
N LEU A 142 -9.62 -3.53 9.22
CA LEU A 142 -8.75 -3.59 8.06
C LEU A 142 -7.45 -2.80 8.26
N SER A 143 -6.33 -3.45 7.99
CA SER A 143 -4.99 -2.87 8.06
C SER A 143 -4.11 -3.33 6.89
N SER A 144 -3.04 -2.59 6.62
CA SER A 144 -2.05 -2.97 5.60
C SER A 144 -0.93 -3.81 6.20
N ALA A 145 -0.52 -4.87 5.51
CA ALA A 145 0.68 -5.64 5.82
C ALA A 145 1.61 -5.69 4.63
N MET A 146 2.92 -5.70 4.90
CA MET A 146 3.95 -5.83 3.87
C MET A 146 4.71 -7.13 4.08
N VAL A 147 5.20 -7.72 2.99
CA VAL A 147 6.21 -8.78 3.05
C VAL A 147 7.42 -8.31 3.87
N GLU A 148 8.21 -9.26 4.39
CA GLU A 148 9.44 -8.89 5.07
C GLU A 148 10.38 -8.14 4.11
N VAL A 149 10.83 -6.97 4.55
CA VAL A 149 11.64 -6.06 3.76
C VAL A 149 12.88 -5.62 4.53
N ILE A 150 13.90 -5.24 3.79
CA ILE A 150 15.10 -4.61 4.32
C ILE A 150 15.33 -3.28 3.61
N SER A 151 15.81 -2.28 4.37
CA SER A 151 16.28 -1.02 3.80
C SER A 151 17.80 -1.01 3.77
N ARG A 152 18.37 -0.56 2.66
CA ARG A 152 19.82 -0.44 2.45
C ARG A 152 20.13 0.82 1.63
N THR A 153 21.41 1.16 1.53
CA THR A 153 21.86 2.22 0.62
C THR A 153 21.44 1.89 -0.81
N ALA A 154 20.95 2.89 -1.55
CA ALA A 154 20.53 2.71 -2.92
C ALA A 154 21.68 2.21 -3.80
N SER A 155 21.40 1.18 -4.59
CA SER A 155 22.34 0.63 -5.56
C SER A 155 22.51 1.61 -6.74
N THR A 156 23.74 1.81 -7.19
CA THR A 156 24.05 2.63 -8.38
C THR A 156 24.25 1.76 -9.61
N ALA A 157 23.97 2.32 -10.80
CA ALA A 157 24.31 1.71 -12.08
C ALA A 157 25.83 1.61 -12.33
#